data_AF-A0A1Q3XSN2-F1
#
_entry.id   AF-A0A1Q3XSN2-F1
#
_cell.length_a   1.000
_cell.length_b   1.000
_cell.length_c   1.000
_cell.angle_alpha   90.00
_cell.angle_beta   90.00
_cell.angle_gamma   90.00
#
_symmetry.space_group_name_H-M   'P 1'
#
loop_
_entity.id
_entity.type
_entity.pdbx_description
1 polymer ?
#
loop_
_entity_poly.entity_id
_entity_poly.type
_entity_poly.pdbx_seq_one_letter_code
_entity_poly.pdbx_strand_id
1 'polypeptide(L)'
;MNKHCKKSEDLSAYLDGELDEKTRLKFETHLEDCSACKEILHDLRCLRGCFQTLPRQEVGFDLAPAVLAELARQRARPASLPRFNWWRLLPASFAAAATVLLGVFLGNLLTGGLDAEVTAPTLAMFDPIPPGGICIGFAECYPKERI
;
A
#
# COMPACT_ATOMS: atom_id res chain seq x y z
N MET A 1 38.50 2.23 2.86
CA MET A 1 38.20 3.58 3.39
C MET A 1 36.70 3.66 3.57
N ASN A 2 36.24 3.58 4.82
CA ASN A 2 34.83 3.43 5.21
C ASN A 2 34.02 4.70 4.90
N LYS A 3 33.22 4.71 3.83
CA LYS A 3 32.17 5.70 3.65
C LYS A 3 30.88 4.99 3.23
N HIS A 4 30.09 4.64 4.26
CA HIS A 4 28.74 4.07 4.22
C HIS A 4 28.52 2.93 3.19
N CYS A 5 28.81 1.68 3.58
CA CYS A 5 28.26 0.52 2.84
C CYS A 5 26.73 0.53 3.01
N LYS A 6 26.06 0.18 1.92
CA LYS A 6 24.61 0.21 1.78
C LYS A 6 23.94 -0.81 2.70
N LYS A 7 22.66 -0.58 3.00
CA LYS A 7 21.88 -1.53 3.80
C LYS A 7 21.78 -2.87 3.06
N SER A 8 21.69 -3.98 3.79
CA SER A 8 21.46 -5.31 3.21
C SER A 8 20.22 -5.36 2.32
N GLU A 9 19.20 -4.57 2.63
CA GLU A 9 17.99 -4.43 1.84
C GLU A 9 18.26 -3.90 0.41
N ASP A 10 19.16 -2.91 0.26
CA ASP A 10 19.51 -2.36 -1.06
C ASP A 10 20.25 -3.41 -1.92
N LEU A 11 21.05 -4.29 -1.30
CA LEU A 11 21.75 -5.38 -1.98
C LEU A 11 20.77 -6.42 -2.53
N SER A 12 19.79 -6.82 -1.72
CA SER A 12 18.72 -7.75 -2.15
C SER A 12 17.83 -7.11 -3.22
N ALA A 13 17.37 -5.88 -2.99
CA ALA A 13 16.56 -5.15 -3.96
C ALA A 13 17.28 -4.95 -5.30
N TYR A 14 18.59 -4.71 -5.30
CA TYR A 14 19.39 -4.68 -6.52
C TYR A 14 19.44 -6.04 -7.23
N LEU A 15 19.61 -7.14 -6.48
CA LEU A 15 19.66 -8.50 -7.03
C LEU A 15 18.33 -8.94 -7.66
N ASP A 16 17.22 -8.47 -7.08
CA ASP A 16 15.86 -8.76 -7.52
C ASP A 16 15.37 -7.80 -8.62
N GLY A 17 16.07 -6.69 -8.86
CA GLY A 17 15.70 -5.69 -9.87
C GLY A 17 14.62 -4.71 -9.42
N GLU A 18 14.44 -4.55 -8.12
CA GLU A 18 13.38 -3.74 -7.48
C GLU A 18 13.81 -2.29 -7.19
N LEU A 19 15.08 -1.94 -7.43
CA LEU A 19 15.55 -0.55 -7.30
C LEU A 19 15.09 0.30 -8.48
N ASP A 20 14.59 1.50 -8.18
CA ASP A 20 14.35 2.52 -9.20
C ASP A 20 15.66 2.93 -9.90
N GLU A 21 15.55 3.44 -11.12
CA GLU A 21 16.69 3.73 -11.99
C GLU A 21 17.73 4.68 -11.34
N LYS A 22 17.26 5.69 -10.61
CA LYS A 22 18.15 6.66 -9.96
C LYS A 22 18.89 6.03 -8.79
N THR A 23 18.21 5.19 -8.01
CA THR A 23 18.79 4.48 -6.87
C THR A 23 19.74 3.39 -7.34
N ARG A 24 19.39 2.67 -8.42
CA ARG A 24 20.24 1.67 -9.08
C ARG A 24 21.56 2.26 -9.54
N LEU A 25 21.55 3.38 -10.26
CA LEU A 25 22.78 4.05 -10.72
C LEU A 25 23.69 4.47 -9.56
N LYS A 26 23.12 5.06 -8.51
CA LYS A 26 23.89 5.42 -7.29
C LYS A 26 24.49 4.19 -6.60
N PHE A 27 23.75 3.08 -6.61
CA PHE A 27 24.20 1.84 -6.02
C PHE A 27 25.33 1.23 -6.85
N GLU A 28 25.26 1.27 -8.18
CA GLU A 28 26.33 0.82 -9.08
C GLU A 28 27.61 1.64 -8.89
N THR A 29 27.52 2.97 -8.79
CA THR A 29 28.68 3.81 -8.44
C THR A 29 29.26 3.44 -7.07
N HIS A 30 28.41 3.16 -6.07
CA HIS A 30 28.90 2.69 -4.78
C HIS A 30 29.60 1.33 -4.87
N LEU A 31 29.07 0.42 -5.68
CA LEU A 31 29.69 -0.88 -5.90
C LEU A 31 31.09 -0.70 -6.46
N GLU A 32 31.34 0.20 -7.41
CA GLU A 32 32.69 0.42 -7.97
C GLU A 32 33.76 0.65 -6.89
N ASP A 33 33.43 1.44 -5.86
CA ASP A 33 34.33 1.88 -4.80
C ASP A 33 34.34 0.97 -3.54
N CYS A 34 33.31 0.13 -3.34
CA CYS A 34 33.12 -0.62 -2.09
C CYS A 34 33.33 -2.14 -2.27
N SER A 35 34.51 -2.64 -1.92
CA SER A 35 34.84 -4.08 -2.01
C SER A 35 33.97 -4.96 -1.12
N ALA A 36 33.63 -4.53 0.09
CA ALA A 36 32.80 -5.31 1.02
C ALA A 36 31.38 -5.54 0.48
N CYS A 37 30.76 -4.48 -0.06
CA CYS A 37 29.45 -4.60 -0.69
C CYS A 37 29.54 -5.45 -2.00
N LYS A 38 30.67 -5.47 -2.73
CA LYS A 38 30.89 -6.42 -3.87
C LYS A 38 30.96 -7.88 -3.42
N GLU A 39 31.69 -8.18 -2.33
CA GLU A 39 31.80 -9.54 -1.78
C GLU A 39 30.43 -10.08 -1.34
N ILE A 40 29.67 -9.28 -0.58
CA ILE A 40 28.33 -9.69 -0.14
C ILE A 40 27.42 -9.96 -1.35
N LEU A 41 27.47 -9.10 -2.38
CA LEU A 41 26.67 -9.29 -3.59
C LEU A 41 27.10 -10.55 -4.37
N HIS A 42 28.38 -10.87 -4.39
CA HIS A 42 28.89 -12.11 -4.97
C HIS A 42 28.33 -13.34 -4.24
N ASP A 43 28.36 -13.33 -2.90
CA ASP A 43 27.86 -14.44 -2.08
C ASP A 43 26.36 -14.66 -2.28
N LEU A 44 25.58 -13.59 -2.34
CA LEU A 44 24.14 -13.66 -2.65
C LEU A 44 23.88 -14.23 -4.05
N ARG A 45 24.68 -13.88 -5.06
CA ARG A 45 24.59 -14.44 -6.42
C ARG A 45 24.92 -15.92 -6.44
N CYS A 46 25.95 -16.34 -5.70
CA CYS A 46 26.32 -17.74 -5.55
C CYS A 46 25.17 -18.54 -4.92
N LEU A 47 24.60 -18.03 -3.82
CA LEU A 47 23.44 -18.63 -3.15
C LEU A 47 22.24 -18.78 -4.10
N ARG A 48 21.92 -17.73 -4.87
CA ARG A 48 20.86 -17.77 -5.89
C ARG A 48 21.12 -18.84 -6.94
N GLY A 49 22.37 -18.98 -7.39
CA GLY A 49 22.78 -20.05 -8.30
C GLY A 49 22.55 -21.44 -7.72
N CYS A 50 22.90 -21.66 -6.44
CA CYS A 50 22.63 -22.91 -5.74
C CYS A 50 21.13 -23.23 -5.64
N PHE A 51 20.26 -22.23 -5.48
CA PHE A 51 18.82 -22.49 -5.51
C PHE A 51 18.30 -22.85 -6.89
N GLN A 52 18.91 -22.35 -7.97
CA GLN A 52 18.52 -22.70 -9.33
C GLN A 52 18.89 -24.13 -9.74
N THR A 53 19.84 -24.76 -9.04
CA THR A 53 20.20 -26.17 -9.29
C THR A 53 19.28 -27.16 -8.57
N LEU A 54 18.38 -26.68 -7.72
CA LEU A 54 17.40 -27.54 -7.05
C LEU A 54 16.48 -28.20 -8.08
N PRO A 55 16.11 -29.48 -7.86
CA PRO A 55 15.18 -30.17 -8.75
C PRO A 55 13.85 -29.41 -8.77
N ARG A 56 13.34 -29.17 -9.97
CA ARG A 56 12.04 -28.53 -10.12
C ARG A 56 10.97 -29.50 -9.64
N GLN A 57 10.23 -29.12 -8.62
CA GLN A 57 9.06 -29.88 -8.18
C GLN A 57 8.01 -29.84 -9.30
N GLU A 58 7.69 -30.99 -9.87
CA GLU A 58 6.54 -31.12 -10.76
C GLU A 58 5.27 -31.08 -9.90
N VAL A 59 4.46 -30.06 -10.14
CA VAL A 59 3.10 -29.98 -9.62
C VAL A 59 2.23 -30.88 -10.50
N GLY A 60 1.40 -31.74 -9.89
CA GLY A 60 0.56 -32.72 -10.62
C GLY A 60 -0.56 -32.12 -11.48
N PHE A 61 -0.55 -30.81 -11.70
CA PHE A 61 -1.52 -30.08 -12.51
C PHE A 61 -0.86 -28.86 -13.15
N ASP A 62 -1.30 -28.49 -14.35
CA ASP A 62 -0.81 -27.31 -15.07
C ASP A 62 -1.80 -26.15 -14.95
N LEU A 63 -1.35 -25.05 -14.34
CA LEU A 63 -2.12 -23.81 -14.20
C LEU A 63 -1.98 -22.88 -15.41
N ALA A 64 -0.96 -23.06 -16.25
CA ALA A 64 -0.67 -22.15 -17.35
C ALA A 64 -1.86 -21.98 -18.30
N PRO A 65 -2.59 -23.04 -18.72
CA PRO A 65 -3.75 -22.89 -19.60
C PRO A 65 -4.87 -22.05 -18.96
N ALA A 66 -5.14 -22.25 -17.67
CA ALA A 66 -6.18 -21.51 -16.96
C ALA A 66 -5.83 -20.03 -16.82
N VAL A 67 -4.58 -19.72 -16.47
CA VAL A 67 -4.08 -18.35 -16.34
C VAL A 67 -4.08 -17.66 -17.71
N LEU A 68 -3.57 -18.31 -18.75
CA LEU A 68 -3.53 -17.75 -20.11
C LEU A 68 -4.94 -17.49 -20.67
N ALA A 69 -5.90 -18.39 -20.41
CA ALA A 69 -7.29 -18.19 -20.78
C ALA A 69 -7.91 -16.98 -20.06
N GLU A 70 -7.61 -16.79 -18.77
CA GLU A 70 -8.10 -15.64 -18.00
C GLU A 70 -7.48 -14.32 -18.48
N LEU A 71 -6.17 -14.28 -18.74
CA LEU A 71 -5.51 -13.10 -19.31
C LEU A 71 -6.09 -12.73 -20.68
N ALA A 72 -6.40 -13.71 -21.52
CA ALA A 72 -7.06 -13.47 -22.80
C ALA A 72 -8.48 -12.88 -22.63
N ARG A 73 -9.27 -13.42 -21.68
CA ARG A 73 -10.60 -12.87 -21.35
C ARG A 73 -10.53 -11.44 -20.85
N GLN A 74 -9.58 -11.10 -19.98
CA GLN A 74 -9.41 -9.75 -19.47
C GLN A 74 -9.05 -8.76 -20.57
N ARG A 75 -8.15 -9.13 -21.49
CA ARG A 75 -7.84 -8.30 -22.68
C ARG A 75 -9.02 -8.16 -23.63
N ALA A 76 -9.85 -9.19 -23.75
CA ALA A 76 -11.01 -9.19 -24.63
C ALA A 76 -12.24 -8.47 -24.05
N ARG A 77 -12.26 -8.12 -22.76
CA ARG A 77 -13.35 -7.33 -22.19
C ARG A 77 -13.30 -5.91 -22.76
N PRO A 78 -14.28 -5.49 -23.57
CA PRO A 78 -14.35 -4.10 -23.95
C PRO A 78 -14.53 -3.26 -22.69
N ALA A 79 -13.75 -2.19 -22.56
CA ALA A 79 -14.02 -1.12 -21.61
C ALA A 79 -15.30 -0.37 -22.05
N SER A 80 -16.43 -1.07 -22.07
CA SER A 80 -17.72 -0.45 -22.35
C SER A 80 -18.12 0.31 -21.09
N LEU A 81 -17.75 1.59 -21.04
CA LEU A 81 -18.39 2.51 -20.10
C LEU A 81 -19.90 2.47 -20.39
N PRO A 82 -20.75 2.28 -19.37
CA PRO A 82 -22.19 2.32 -19.58
C PRO A 82 -22.53 3.68 -20.20
N ARG A 83 -23.28 3.67 -21.31
CA ARG A 83 -23.84 4.91 -21.89
C ARG A 83 -24.77 5.53 -20.86
N PHE A 84 -24.22 6.41 -20.05
CA PHE A 84 -24.90 7.06 -18.96
C PHE A 84 -25.84 8.12 -19.55
N ASN A 85 -27.11 7.77 -19.64
CA ASN A 85 -28.13 8.60 -20.26
C ASN A 85 -28.59 9.68 -19.27
N TRP A 86 -27.91 10.83 -19.26
CA TRP A 86 -28.17 11.95 -18.34
C TRP A 86 -29.63 12.42 -18.30
N TRP A 87 -30.40 12.21 -19.37
CA TRP A 87 -31.82 12.55 -19.42
C TRP A 87 -32.69 11.70 -18.49
N ARG A 88 -32.23 10.51 -18.06
CA ARG A 88 -32.93 9.70 -17.05
C ARG A 88 -32.77 10.22 -15.62
N LEU A 89 -31.85 11.16 -15.38
CA LEU A 89 -31.59 11.73 -14.05
C LEU A 89 -32.28 13.07 -13.80
N LEU A 90 -32.84 13.69 -14.85
CA LEU A 90 -33.59 14.94 -14.76
C LEU A 90 -34.75 14.89 -13.73
N PRO A 91 -35.60 13.83 -13.67
CA PRO A 91 -36.65 13.78 -12.65
C PRO A 91 -36.11 13.44 -11.25
N ALA A 92 -34.95 12.77 -11.15
CA ALA A 92 -34.34 12.38 -9.88
C ALA A 92 -33.58 13.54 -9.19
N SER A 93 -33.09 14.53 -9.94
CA SER A 93 -32.33 15.65 -9.36
C SER A 93 -33.19 16.60 -8.53
N PHE A 94 -34.46 16.80 -8.91
CA PHE A 94 -35.39 17.65 -8.16
C PHE A 94 -35.74 17.06 -6.79
N ALA A 95 -35.94 15.74 -6.72
CA ALA A 95 -36.20 15.05 -5.46
C ALA A 95 -34.97 15.11 -4.52
N ALA A 96 -33.77 14.90 -5.05
CA ALA A 96 -32.53 14.95 -4.26
C ALA A 96 -32.24 16.35 -3.71
N ALA A 97 -32.46 17.39 -4.51
CA ALA A 97 -32.29 18.78 -4.08
C ALA A 97 -33.26 19.14 -2.95
N ALA A 98 -34.54 18.73 -3.07
CA ALA A 98 -35.54 18.96 -2.04
C ALA A 98 -35.18 18.28 -0.72
N THR A 99 -34.68 17.04 -0.74
CA THR A 99 -34.27 16.33 0.48
C THR A 99 -33.06 16.97 1.17
N VAL A 100 -32.08 17.44 0.40
CA VAL A 100 -30.90 18.13 0.95
C VAL A 100 -31.30 19.46 1.57
N LEU A 101 -32.12 20.26 0.88
CA LEU A 101 -32.60 21.55 1.39
C LEU A 101 -33.45 21.37 2.66
N LEU A 102 -34.34 20.37 2.67
CA LEU A 102 -35.16 20.07 3.84
C LEU A 102 -34.30 19.60 5.02
N GLY A 103 -33.31 18.74 4.78
CA GLY A 103 -32.37 18.28 5.79
C GLY A 103 -31.52 19.40 6.38
N VAL A 104 -31.02 20.31 5.54
CA VAL A 104 -30.27 21.50 5.99
C VAL A 104 -31.16 22.44 6.79
N PHE A 105 -32.39 22.68 6.33
CA PHE A 105 -33.34 23.54 7.04
C PHE A 105 -33.70 22.98 8.42
N LEU A 106 -34.05 21.69 8.49
CA LEU A 106 -34.35 21.01 9.75
C LEU A 106 -33.12 20.92 10.66
N GLY A 107 -31.95 20.61 10.10
CA GLY A 107 -30.69 20.60 10.82
C GLY A 107 -30.41 21.95 11.48
N ASN A 108 -30.47 23.03 10.70
CA ASN A 108 -30.23 24.39 11.21
C ASN A 108 -31.24 24.80 12.30
N LEU A 109 -32.51 24.40 12.15
CA LEU A 109 -33.54 24.64 13.17
C LEU A 109 -33.27 23.86 14.46
N LEU A 110 -32.76 22.63 14.37
CA LEU A 110 -32.46 21.77 15.52
C LEU A 110 -31.14 22.13 16.22
N THR A 111 -30.12 22.56 15.48
CA THR A 111 -28.80 22.94 16.03
C THR A 111 -28.72 24.39 16.48
N GLY A 112 -29.64 25.27 16.06
CA GLY A 112 -29.64 26.69 16.42
C GLY A 112 -29.86 27.01 17.91
N GLY A 113 -30.00 26.00 18.78
CA GLY A 113 -30.25 26.17 20.21
C GLY A 113 -29.34 25.35 21.14
N LEU A 114 -28.26 24.75 20.65
CA LEU A 114 -27.39 23.93 21.50
C LEU A 114 -25.93 24.36 21.37
N ASP A 115 -25.43 25.07 22.39
CA ASP A 115 -24.05 24.93 22.87
C ASP A 115 -23.86 23.51 23.42
N ALA A 116 -23.98 22.51 22.54
CA ALA A 116 -23.67 21.13 22.88
C ALA A 116 -22.18 20.95 22.63
N GLU A 117 -21.42 21.01 23.71
CA GLU A 117 -20.03 20.54 23.74
C GLU A 117 -20.01 19.08 23.28
N VAL A 118 -19.55 18.88 22.04
CA VAL A 118 -19.42 17.55 21.43
C VAL A 118 -18.33 16.80 22.18
N THR A 119 -18.72 16.04 23.19
CA THR A 119 -17.84 15.05 23.80
C THR A 119 -17.75 13.89 22.82
N ALA A 120 -16.67 13.88 22.04
CA ALA A 120 -16.37 12.77 21.14
C ALA A 120 -16.28 11.48 21.97
N PRO A 121 -17.07 10.43 21.65
CA PRO A 121 -16.89 9.15 22.31
C PRO A 121 -15.51 8.63 21.94
N THR A 122 -14.65 8.47 22.93
CA THR A 122 -13.37 7.80 22.77
C THR A 122 -13.65 6.36 22.36
N LEU A 123 -13.28 6.00 21.13
CA LEU A 123 -13.38 4.64 20.61
C LEU A 123 -12.30 3.77 21.27
N ALA A 124 -12.49 3.44 22.56
CA ALA A 124 -11.57 2.64 23.36
C ALA A 124 -11.29 1.24 22.76
N MET A 125 -12.16 0.74 21.87
CA MET A 125 -11.97 -0.54 21.19
C MET A 125 -10.93 -0.49 20.05
N PHE A 126 -10.60 0.70 19.54
CA PHE A 126 -9.58 0.88 18.49
C PHE A 126 -8.31 1.53 19.01
N ASP A 127 -8.12 1.58 20.33
CA ASP A 127 -6.87 2.05 20.90
C ASP A 127 -5.75 1.05 20.49
N PRO A 128 -4.62 1.50 19.90
CA PRO A 128 -3.51 0.64 19.48
C PRO A 128 -2.82 -0.18 20.59
N ILE A 129 -3.32 -0.11 21.83
CA ILE A 129 -2.80 -0.85 22.98
C ILE A 129 -3.62 -2.12 23.16
N PRO A 130 -3.04 -3.33 22.93
CA PRO A 130 -3.76 -4.57 23.16
C PRO A 130 -4.07 -4.75 24.66
N PRO A 131 -5.14 -5.49 25.02
CA PRO A 131 -5.43 -5.81 26.41
C PRO A 131 -4.24 -6.56 27.04
N GLY A 132 -3.74 -6.05 28.17
CA GLY A 132 -2.51 -6.53 28.82
C GLY A 132 -1.25 -5.70 28.51
N GLY A 133 -1.37 -4.61 27.76
CA GLY A 133 -0.29 -3.64 27.57
C GLY A 133 0.10 -2.94 28.88
N ILE A 134 1.40 -2.65 29.02
CA ILE A 134 1.98 -2.02 30.22
C ILE A 134 1.95 -0.47 30.11
N CYS A 135 1.72 0.08 28.92
CA CYS A 135 1.75 1.52 28.65
C CYS A 135 0.40 2.20 28.94
N ILE A 136 0.43 3.41 29.51
CA ILE A 136 -0.75 4.24 29.79
C ILE A 136 -0.96 5.23 28.62
N GLY A 137 -1.27 4.69 27.44
CA GLY A 137 -1.55 5.49 26.24
C GLY A 137 -0.41 5.56 25.21
N PHE A 138 -0.76 5.99 23.99
CA PHE A 138 0.11 5.89 22.82
C PHE A 138 1.35 6.82 22.88
N ALA A 139 1.21 7.98 23.54
CA ALA A 139 2.24 9.02 23.58
C ALA A 139 3.47 8.64 24.42
N GLU A 140 3.33 7.74 25.39
CA GLU A 140 4.40 7.36 26.31
C GLU A 140 5.32 6.28 25.75
N CYS A 141 4.80 5.38 24.90
CA CYS A 141 5.59 4.29 24.30
C CYS A 141 6.17 4.64 22.91
N TYR A 142 5.68 5.70 22.27
CA TYR A 142 6.28 6.28 21.07
C TYR A 142 6.60 7.77 21.29
N PRO A 143 7.66 8.10 22.07
CA PRO A 143 8.16 9.46 22.11
C PRO A 143 8.58 9.82 20.67
N LYS A 144 7.87 10.78 20.06
CA LYS A 144 8.19 11.30 18.73
C LYS A 144 9.70 11.54 18.63
N GLU A 145 10.38 10.81 17.76
CA GLU A 145 11.75 11.14 17.37
C GLU A 145 11.74 12.57 16.83
N ARG A 146 12.45 13.47 17.53
CA ARG A 146 12.68 14.83 17.04
C ARG A 146 13.57 14.73 15.80
N ILE A 147 13.01 15.13 14.67
CA ILE A 147 13.75 15.55 13.46
C ILE A 147 14.65 16.73 13.83
#